data_AF-A0A2T2U7C2-F1
#
_entry.id   AF-A0A2T2U7C2-F1
#
_cell.length_a   1.000
_cell.length_b   1.000
_cell.length_c   1.000
_cell.angle_alpha   90.00
_cell.angle_beta   90.00
_cell.angle_gamma   90.00
#
_symmetry.space_group_name_H-M   'P 1'
#
loop_
_entity.id
_entity.type
_entity.pdbx_description
1 polymer ?
#
loop_
_entity_poly.entity_id
_entity_poly.type
_entity_poly.pdbx_seq_one_letter_code
_entity_poly.pdbx_strand_id
1 'polypeptide(L)' 'MSVGVKVRDRESIDRALKRFRRTVNRSRVLREYRQNMAYTKPSEERRLAEKRSLRNARHYSRNRY' A
#
# COMPACT_ATOMS: atom_id res chain seq x y z
N MET A 1 3.08 -11.70 7.62
CA MET A 1 2.86 -10.83 8.80
C MET A 1 1.36 -10.64 8.93
N SER A 2 0.71 -11.15 9.98
CA SER A 2 -0.76 -11.02 10.10
C SER A 2 -1.12 -9.59 10.52
N VAL A 3 -2.10 -9.01 9.84
CA VAL A 3 -2.54 -7.62 10.09
C VAL A 3 -3.73 -7.66 11.03
N GLY A 4 -3.46 -7.71 12.34
CA GLY A 4 -4.48 -7.64 13.38
C GLY A 4 -4.56 -6.26 14.01
N VAL A 5 -5.76 -5.67 14.11
CA VAL A 5 -6.00 -4.44 14.89
C VAL A 5 -6.78 -4.80 16.14
N LYS A 6 -6.17 -4.61 17.32
CA LYS A 6 -6.88 -4.74 18.60
C LYS A 6 -7.82 -3.54 18.78
N VAL A 7 -9.07 -3.80 19.10
CA VAL A 7 -10.06 -2.77 19.45
C VAL A 7 -9.77 -2.31 20.89
N ARG A 8 -9.88 -1.00 21.15
CA ARG A 8 -9.66 -0.44 22.49
C ARG A 8 -11.00 -0.26 23.20
N ASP A 9 -10.99 -0.36 24.53
CA ASP A 9 -12.18 -0.12 25.34
C ASP A 9 -12.60 1.36 25.24
N ARG A 10 -13.85 1.61 24.85
CA ARG A 10 -14.45 2.94 24.54
C ARG A 10 -14.14 3.54 23.17
N GLU A 11 -13.68 2.76 22.20
CA GLU A 11 -13.56 3.24 20.82
C GLU A 11 -14.87 3.11 20.04
N SER A 12 -15.23 4.12 19.25
CA SER A 12 -16.34 4.01 18.30
C SER A 12 -15.98 3.05 17.16
N ILE A 13 -16.95 2.24 16.74
CA ILE A 13 -16.79 1.22 15.68
C ILE A 13 -16.14 1.84 14.42
N ASP A 14 -16.56 3.03 14.01
CA ASP A 14 -16.02 3.73 12.84
C ASP A 14 -14.52 4.04 12.94
N ARG A 15 -14.05 4.40 14.14
CA ARG A 15 -12.62 4.68 14.36
C ARG A 15 -11.80 3.39 14.26
N ALA A 16 -12.32 2.29 14.82
CA ALA A 16 -11.68 0.99 14.70
C ALA A 16 -11.59 0.54 13.23
N LEU A 17 -12.66 0.68 12.44
CA LEU A 17 -12.68 0.37 11.00
C LEU A 17 -11.70 1.25 10.20
N LYS A 18 -11.62 2.54 10.51
CA LYS A 18 -10.68 3.45 9.86
C LYS A 18 -9.22 3.08 10.15
N ARG A 19 -8.90 2.68 11.38
CA ARG A 19 -7.56 2.16 11.71
C ARG A 19 -7.28 0.87 10.99
N PHE A 20 -8.21 -0.08 11.00
CA PHE A 20 -8.07 -1.33 10.26
C PHE A 20 -7.75 -1.10 8.79
N ARG A 21 -8.55 -0.26 8.11
CA ARG A 21 -8.30 0.10 6.70
C ARG A 21 -6.92 0.73 6.49
N ARG A 22 -6.48 1.62 7.39
CA ARG A 22 -5.14 2.24 7.33
C ARG A 22 -4.03 1.19 7.51
N THR A 23 -4.17 0.29 8.47
CA THR A 23 -3.18 -0.76 8.73
C THR A 23 -3.09 -1.74 7.56
N VAL A 24 -4.23 -2.18 7.01
CA VAL A 24 -4.28 -3.04 5.82
C VAL A 24 -3.63 -2.35 4.62
N ASN A 25 -3.96 -1.08 4.37
CA ASN A 25 -3.35 -0.33 3.27
C ASN A 25 -1.84 -0.11 3.47
N ARG A 26 -1.39 0.12 4.71
CA ARG A 26 0.03 0.27 5.05
C ARG A 26 0.80 -1.04 4.86
N SER A 27 0.19 -2.16 5.25
CA SER A 27 0.79 -3.50 5.11
C SER A 27 0.96 -3.94 3.66
N ARG A 28 0.25 -3.33 2.71
CA ARG A 28 0.30 -3.66 1.27
C ARG A 28 -0.05 -5.11 0.91
N VAL A 29 -0.60 -5.90 1.84
CA VAL A 29 -0.98 -7.31 1.63
C VAL A 29 -1.85 -7.50 0.39
N LEU A 30 -2.89 -6.68 0.19
CA LEU A 30 -3.74 -6.77 -1.01
C LEU A 30 -3.01 -6.40 -2.31
N ARG A 31 -1.96 -5.57 -2.22
CA ARG A 31 -1.15 -5.21 -3.38
C ARG A 31 -0.20 -6.35 -3.73
N GLU A 32 0.47 -6.91 -2.75
CA GLU A 32 1.38 -8.04 -2.91
C GLU A 32 0.63 -9.26 -3.44
N TYR A 33 -0.53 -9.57 -2.86
CA TYR A 33 -1.41 -10.62 -3.38
C TYR A 33 -1.67 -10.44 -4.88
N ARG A 34 -2.11 -9.24 -5.30
CA ARG A 34 -2.37 -8.94 -6.72
C ARG A 34 -1.14 -9.01 -7.61
N GLN A 35 0.02 -8.60 -7.11
CA GLN A 35 1.28 -8.68 -7.87
C GLN A 35 1.71 -10.12 -8.09
N ASN A 36 1.45 -11.00 -7.12
CA ASN A 36 1.86 -12.40 -7.15
C ASN A 36 0.82 -13.33 -7.80
N MET A 37 -0.33 -12.81 -8.26
CA MET A 37 -1.36 -13.64 -8.94
C MET A 37 -0.86 -14.24 -10.26
N ALA A 38 0.14 -13.61 -10.89
CA ALA A 38 0.71 -14.07 -12.15
C ALA A 38 2.23 -13.91 -12.13
N TYR A 39 2.93 -14.82 -12.83
CA TYR A 39 4.37 -14.70 -13.01
C TYR A 39 4.71 -13.47 -13.85
N THR A 40 5.53 -12.59 -13.29
CA THR A 40 6.09 -11.45 -14.01
C THR A 40 7.58 -11.66 -14.17
N LYS A 41 8.10 -11.50 -15.40
CA LYS A 41 9.54 -11.64 -15.65
C LYS A 41 10.31 -10.56 -14.87
N PRO A 42 11.51 -10.87 -14.32
CA PRO A 42 12.31 -9.89 -13.56
C PRO A 42 12.67 -8.61 -14.33
N SER A 43 12.73 -8.68 -15.67
CA SER A 43 12.93 -7.50 -16.52
C SER A 43 11.73 -6.56 -16.52
N GLU A 44 10.52 -7.12 -16.60
CA GLU A 44 9.27 -6.35 -16.59
C GLU A 44 9.04 -5.71 -15.21
N GLU A 45 9.34 -6.43 -14.13
CA GLU A 45 9.25 -5.89 -12.78
C GLU A 45 10.16 -4.66 -12.59
N ARG A 46 11.42 -4.73 -13.06
CA ARG A 46 12.37 -3.61 -13.02
C ARG A 46 11.87 -2.40 -13.81
N ARG A 47 11.38 -2.62 -15.04
CA ARG A 47 10.81 -1.56 -15.88
C ARG A 47 9.60 -0.88 -15.24
N LEU A 48 8.72 -1.67 -14.61
CA LEU A 48 7.54 -1.15 -13.90
C LEU A 48 7.94 -0.36 -12.64
N ALA A 49 8.99 -0.80 -11.93
CA ALA A 49 9.52 -0.09 -10.77
C ALA A 49 10.11 1.27 -11.15
N GLU A 50 10.91 1.35 -12.20
CA GLU A 50 11.45 2.61 -12.74
C GLU A 50 10.35 3.58 -13.16
N LYS A 51 9.37 3.12 -13.95
CA LYS A 51 8.22 3.94 -14.36
C LYS A 51 7.40 4.45 -13.17
N ARG A 52 7.31 3.65 -12.10
CA ARG A 52 6.65 4.07 -10.85
C ARG A 52 7.47 5.12 -10.11
N SER A 53 8.79 4.94 -10.03
CA SER A 53 9.72 5.89 -9.41
C SER A 53 9.64 7.26 -10.09
N LEU A 54 9.74 7.30 -11.43
CA LEU A 54 9.64 8.53 -12.21
C LEU A 54 8.30 9.25 -12.00
N ARG A 55 7.19 8.49 -11.96
CA ARG A 55 5.87 9.07 -11.64
C ARG A 55 5.86 9.71 -10.25
N ASN A 56 6.36 9.00 -9.24
CA ASN A 56 6.41 9.52 -7.88
C ASN A 56 7.27 10.79 -7.80
N ALA A 57 8.46 10.79 -8.41
CA ALA A 57 9.34 11.95 -8.47
C ALA A 57 8.65 13.17 -9.10
N ARG A 58 7.94 12.97 -10.23
CA ARG A 58 7.13 14.03 -10.87
C ARG A 58 5.98 14.53 -10.00
N HIS A 59 5.38 13.68 -9.19
CA HIS A 59 4.36 14.11 -8.23
C HIS A 59 4.97 14.96 -7.13
N TYR A 60 6.10 14.54 -6.55
CA TYR A 60 6.79 15.31 -5.51
C TYR A 60 7.31 16.65 -6.02
N SER A 61 7.81 16.73 -7.25
CA SER A 61 8.31 17.98 -7.82
C SER A 61 7.19 18.99 -8.07
N ARG A 62 6.00 18.55 -8.51
CA ARG A 62 4.83 19.42 -8.72
C ARG A 62 4.27 19.97 -7.42
N ASN A 63 4.33 19.19 -6.35
CA ASN A 63 3.73 19.53 -5.06
C ASN A 63 4.70 20.32 -4.15
N ARG A 64 5.86 20.76 -4.70
CA ARG A 64 6.95 21.46 -4.00
C ARG A 64 6.94 22.98 -4.22
N TYR A 65 5.98 23.49 -4.98
CA TYR A 65 5.67 24.91 -5.16
C TYR A 65 4.24 25.17 -4.69
#